data_AF-A0A932N8N9-F1
#
_entry.id   AF-A0A932N8N9-F1
#
_cell.length_a   1.000
_cell.length_b   1.000
_cell.length_c   1.000
_cell.angle_alpha   90.00
_cell.angle_beta   90.00
_cell.angle_gamma   90.00
#
_symmetry.space_group_name_H-M   'P 1'
#
loop_
_entity.id
_entity.type
_entity.pdbx_description
1 polymer ?
#
loop_
_entity_poly.entity_id
_entity_poly.type
_entity_poly.pdbx_seq_one_letter_code
_entity_poly.pdbx_strand_id
1 'polypeptide(L)'
;MQASLTVDQARRAAYSAFIYGLPMVENYVLMYDKAVKEGSVGFNVLKSEARLYSPADRDVVTPNNDTAYSMAWMELRPEPLSLAVPSIPANRYWSFQFVDYFTNNFEYVGRRTFNDSIAAAEFLIVPPSWPNKAKIQDGREVIFAPSDIIFVIGRTQVLDDDLASVEAIQAQYTLTPLSAVSDYQPVTVPPDHFLPAPPPSNMAAALNTLEFFNYMNLAFTWAKVPQDQEIWMLEFARINVGPNQVFDANAFSAEIQQALGEGMANAYKEIVDKANTGDIVEGWKVLDMSMQYFGTSLQDTLFRAIVAYKGIYANTPIEAVYPIANYDAKGELLDGDHHYTIHFTKEQLPPAQFFWSLSMYGPDQLFVENEIGRYSISDRTDGIQFGEDESLTIYIQHDNPGPAKVNNWLPTPSNTAPRDADKTGDTTPGIPLGRFYVVLRIYGPSPETLETGYQPPGLVLQAR
;
A
#
# COMPACT_ATOMS: atom_id res chain seq x y z
N MET A 1 -6.13 -28.75 33.87
CA MET A 1 -7.38 -28.08 33.47
C MET A 1 -7.02 -26.67 33.10
N GLN A 2 -7.12 -26.28 31.82
CA GLN A 2 -7.15 -24.86 31.48
C GLN A 2 -8.39 -24.25 32.16
N ALA A 3 -8.24 -23.09 32.78
CA ALA A 3 -9.37 -22.36 33.32
C ALA A 3 -10.38 -22.09 32.21
N SER A 4 -11.68 -22.22 32.49
CA SER A 4 -12.74 -21.90 31.53
C SER A 4 -12.61 -20.45 31.06
N LEU A 5 -12.58 -20.23 29.74
CA LEU A 5 -12.53 -18.91 29.14
C LEU A 5 -13.74 -18.08 29.56
N THR A 6 -13.52 -16.88 30.10
CA THR A 6 -14.61 -15.96 30.45
C THR A 6 -15.01 -15.09 29.26
N VAL A 7 -16.23 -14.52 29.30
CA VAL A 7 -16.72 -13.56 28.29
C VAL A 7 -15.75 -12.39 28.09
N ASP A 8 -15.23 -11.80 29.16
CA ASP A 8 -14.29 -10.66 29.06
C ASP A 8 -12.90 -11.07 28.57
N GLN A 9 -12.48 -12.32 28.80
CA GLN A 9 -11.25 -12.85 28.22
C GLN A 9 -11.43 -13.08 26.72
N ALA A 10 -12.55 -13.68 26.31
CA ALA A 10 -12.86 -13.89 24.90
C ALA A 10 -12.91 -12.57 24.13
N ARG A 11 -13.63 -11.56 24.65
CA ARG A 11 -13.75 -10.24 24.01
C ARG A 11 -12.39 -9.56 23.83
N ARG A 12 -11.53 -9.60 24.86
CA ARG A 12 -10.20 -8.99 24.80
C ARG A 12 -9.25 -9.75 23.86
N ALA A 13 -9.24 -11.07 23.91
CA ALA A 13 -8.43 -11.89 23.02
C ALA A 13 -8.82 -11.65 21.56
N ALA A 14 -10.12 -11.62 21.24
CA ALA A 14 -10.60 -11.33 19.90
C ALA A 14 -10.26 -9.91 19.44
N TYR A 15 -10.42 -8.91 20.30
CA TYR A 15 -10.05 -7.52 20.00
C TYR A 15 -8.56 -7.40 19.61
N SER A 16 -7.65 -7.95 20.43
CA SER A 16 -6.22 -7.88 20.16
C SER A 16 -5.80 -8.74 18.96
N ALA A 17 -6.39 -9.93 18.80
CA ALA A 17 -6.13 -10.80 17.65
C ALA A 17 -6.60 -10.15 16.34
N PHE A 18 -7.73 -9.43 16.35
CA PHE A 18 -8.23 -8.72 15.18
C PHE A 18 -7.28 -7.60 14.75
N ILE A 19 -6.87 -6.72 15.67
CA ILE A 19 -5.90 -5.65 15.37
C ILE A 19 -4.60 -6.23 14.84
N TYR A 20 -4.09 -7.30 15.46
CA TYR A 20 -2.86 -7.97 15.03
C TYR A 20 -2.97 -8.62 13.65
N GLY A 21 -4.08 -9.32 13.42
CA GLY A 21 -4.30 -10.15 12.24
C GLY A 21 -4.73 -9.37 11.01
N LEU A 22 -5.31 -8.17 11.15
CA LEU A 22 -5.94 -7.47 10.04
C LEU A 22 -5.00 -7.36 8.82
N PRO A 23 -3.75 -6.86 8.95
CA PRO A 23 -2.86 -6.76 7.80
C PRO A 23 -2.54 -8.11 7.15
N MET A 24 -2.36 -9.17 7.95
CA MET A 24 -2.05 -10.52 7.45
C MET A 24 -3.23 -11.13 6.69
N VAL A 25 -4.45 -10.90 7.19
CA VAL A 25 -5.67 -11.44 6.59
C VAL A 25 -6.03 -10.66 5.33
N GLU A 26 -5.86 -9.34 5.31
CA GLU A 26 -6.01 -8.55 4.07
C GLU A 26 -4.99 -8.97 3.00
N ASN A 27 -3.71 -9.14 3.40
CA ASN A 27 -2.67 -9.69 2.52
C ASN A 27 -3.07 -11.07 1.96
N TYR A 28 -3.63 -11.94 2.81
CA TYR A 28 -4.13 -13.25 2.40
C TYR A 28 -5.25 -13.14 1.36
N VAL A 29 -6.24 -12.28 1.57
CA VAL A 29 -7.36 -12.09 0.65
C VAL A 29 -6.86 -11.65 -0.73
N LEU A 30 -5.94 -10.68 -0.78
CA LEU A 30 -5.34 -10.20 -2.02
C LEU A 30 -4.50 -11.28 -2.72
N MET A 31 -3.66 -11.99 -1.97
CA MET A 31 -2.86 -13.10 -2.47
C MET A 31 -3.76 -14.23 -3.01
N TYR A 32 -4.81 -14.60 -2.29
CA TYR A 32 -5.73 -15.64 -2.72
C TYR A 32 -6.43 -15.26 -4.02
N ASP A 33 -6.96 -14.03 -4.11
CA ASP A 33 -7.66 -13.58 -5.33
C ASP A 33 -6.72 -13.53 -6.53
N LYS A 34 -5.54 -12.90 -6.40
CA LYS A 34 -4.61 -12.68 -7.52
C LYS A 34 -3.70 -13.86 -7.84
N ALA A 35 -3.12 -14.54 -6.85
CA ALA A 35 -2.15 -15.61 -7.07
C ALA A 35 -2.80 -17.01 -7.15
N VAL A 36 -3.83 -17.28 -6.35
CA VAL A 36 -4.43 -18.62 -6.23
C VAL A 36 -5.64 -18.80 -7.15
N LYS A 37 -6.60 -17.87 -7.11
CA LYS A 37 -7.87 -17.97 -7.81
C LYS A 37 -7.77 -17.51 -9.27
N GLU A 38 -7.21 -16.32 -9.52
CA GLU A 38 -7.03 -15.80 -10.87
C GLU A 38 -5.74 -16.32 -11.53
N GLY A 39 -4.66 -16.49 -10.75
CA GLY A 39 -3.31 -16.72 -11.28
C GLY A 39 -2.77 -15.52 -12.06
N SER A 40 -3.35 -14.34 -11.89
CA SER A 40 -3.03 -13.11 -12.62
C SER A 40 -1.72 -12.48 -12.14
N VAL A 41 -1.29 -12.75 -10.90
CA VAL A 41 0.05 -12.47 -10.36
C VAL A 41 0.49 -13.73 -9.62
N GLY A 42 1.05 -14.70 -10.34
CA GLY A 42 1.38 -16.02 -9.80
C GLY A 42 2.53 -16.00 -8.77
N PHE A 43 2.69 -17.11 -8.05
CA PHE A 43 3.85 -17.31 -7.19
C PHE A 43 5.14 -17.43 -8.00
N ASN A 44 6.20 -16.75 -7.55
CA ASN A 44 7.55 -16.79 -8.12
C ASN A 44 7.63 -16.35 -9.58
N VAL A 45 6.61 -15.64 -10.09
CA VAL A 45 6.59 -15.08 -11.43
C VAL A 45 6.40 -13.57 -11.32
N LEU A 46 7.43 -12.82 -11.70
CA LEU A 46 7.33 -11.36 -11.76
C LEU A 46 6.48 -10.94 -12.95
N LYS A 47 5.31 -10.39 -12.66
CA LYS A 47 4.44 -9.81 -13.69
C LYS A 47 4.66 -8.31 -13.77
N SER A 48 5.12 -7.86 -14.93
CA SER A 48 5.28 -6.45 -15.26
C SER A 48 4.14 -5.97 -16.16
N GLU A 49 3.55 -4.83 -15.80
CA GLU A 49 2.53 -4.15 -16.61
C GLU A 49 3.02 -2.74 -16.95
N ALA A 50 3.55 -2.56 -18.16
CA ALA A 50 4.05 -1.29 -18.67
C ALA A 50 2.91 -0.35 -19.10
N ARG A 51 2.07 0.02 -18.14
CA ARG A 51 0.96 0.95 -18.33
C ARG A 51 0.73 1.74 -17.05
N LEU A 52 0.13 2.92 -17.20
CA LEU A 52 -0.42 3.66 -16.07
C LEU A 52 -1.88 3.26 -15.84
N TYR A 53 -2.32 3.30 -14.58
CA TYR A 53 -3.69 3.01 -14.23
C TYR A 53 -4.61 4.17 -14.60
N SER A 54 -5.86 3.83 -14.91
CA SER A 54 -6.88 4.71 -15.46
C SER A 54 -8.22 4.49 -14.73
N PRO A 55 -9.28 5.26 -15.04
CA PRO A 55 -10.63 5.01 -14.50
C PRO A 55 -11.19 3.60 -14.76
N ALA A 56 -10.62 2.87 -15.73
CA ALA A 56 -11.01 1.48 -16.01
C ALA A 56 -10.48 0.49 -14.96
N ASP A 57 -9.45 0.87 -14.20
CA ASP A 57 -8.83 0.04 -13.17
C ASP A 57 -9.55 0.22 -11.84
N ARG A 58 -10.22 -0.83 -11.35
CA ARG A 58 -11.06 -0.77 -10.13
C ARG A 58 -10.61 -1.71 -9.00
N ASP A 59 -9.54 -2.47 -9.22
CA ASP A 59 -9.06 -3.50 -8.28
C ASP A 59 -8.27 -2.93 -7.10
N VAL A 60 -7.72 -1.72 -7.26
CA VAL A 60 -6.89 -1.04 -6.25
C VAL A 60 -7.42 0.37 -6.07
N VAL A 61 -7.71 0.74 -4.82
CA VAL A 61 -8.11 2.10 -4.47
C VAL A 61 -6.91 3.04 -4.40
N THR A 62 -7.12 4.29 -4.77
CA THR A 62 -6.12 5.37 -4.81
C THR A 62 -4.80 4.97 -5.53
N PRO A 63 -4.84 4.34 -6.72
CA PRO A 63 -3.63 3.92 -7.41
C PRO A 63 -2.83 5.14 -7.86
N ASN A 64 -1.50 5.03 -7.99
CA ASN A 64 -0.71 6.11 -8.58
C ASN A 64 -0.87 6.14 -10.12
N ASN A 65 -0.60 7.29 -10.73
CA ASN A 65 -0.54 7.48 -12.19
C ASN A 65 0.86 7.96 -12.60
N ASP A 66 1.90 7.47 -11.91
CA ASP A 66 3.27 7.96 -12.05
C ASP A 66 4.27 6.85 -12.41
N THR A 67 3.93 5.60 -12.08
CA THR A 67 4.81 4.44 -12.20
C THR A 67 4.04 3.24 -12.76
N ALA A 68 4.71 2.47 -13.61
CA ALA A 68 4.28 1.14 -13.99
C ALA A 68 4.71 0.11 -12.93
N TYR A 69 3.90 -0.94 -12.75
CA TYR A 69 4.11 -1.93 -11.71
C TYR A 69 4.75 -3.22 -12.21
N SER A 70 5.58 -3.84 -11.36
CA SER A 70 6.08 -5.21 -11.50
C SER A 70 5.89 -5.96 -10.19
N MET A 71 5.02 -6.97 -10.13
CA MET A 71 4.61 -7.59 -8.86
C MET A 71 4.77 -9.10 -8.86
N ALA A 72 5.07 -9.67 -7.69
CA ALA A 72 5.03 -11.10 -7.44
C ALA A 72 4.80 -11.39 -5.96
N TRP A 73 4.01 -12.44 -5.66
CA TRP A 73 4.18 -13.15 -4.41
C TRP A 73 5.35 -14.12 -4.57
N MET A 74 6.28 -14.09 -3.63
CA MET A 74 7.44 -14.97 -3.59
C MET A 74 7.24 -16.03 -2.53
N GLU A 75 7.24 -17.30 -2.92
CA GLU A 75 7.22 -18.49 -2.07
C GLU A 75 8.63 -19.07 -1.98
N LEU A 76 9.24 -18.92 -0.81
CA LEU A 76 10.67 -19.12 -0.58
C LEU A 76 10.99 -20.45 0.16
N ARG A 77 10.00 -21.22 0.61
CA ARG A 77 10.25 -22.50 1.30
C ARG A 77 10.95 -23.52 0.40
N PRO A 78 10.59 -23.67 -0.90
CA PRO A 78 11.29 -24.61 -1.76
C PRO A 78 12.72 -24.20 -2.03
N GLU A 79 12.96 -22.92 -2.34
CA GLU A 79 14.28 -22.41 -2.70
C GLU A 79 14.35 -20.86 -2.69
N PRO A 80 15.56 -20.28 -2.59
CA PRO A 80 15.78 -18.86 -2.84
C PRO A 80 15.40 -18.41 -4.26
N LEU A 81 15.07 -17.14 -4.41
CA LEU A 81 14.82 -16.50 -5.70
C LEU A 81 15.87 -15.44 -5.99
N SER A 82 16.25 -15.30 -7.25
CA SER A 82 17.11 -14.24 -7.74
C SER A 82 16.30 -13.19 -8.49
N LEU A 83 16.35 -11.93 -8.05
CA LEU A 83 15.79 -10.78 -8.74
C LEU A 83 16.89 -10.04 -9.49
N ALA A 84 16.84 -10.02 -10.82
CA ALA A 84 17.75 -9.23 -11.64
C ALA A 84 17.08 -7.93 -12.09
N VAL A 85 17.83 -6.83 -11.96
CA VAL A 85 17.44 -5.49 -12.40
C VAL A 85 18.50 -4.98 -13.38
N PRO A 86 18.13 -4.54 -14.60
CA PRO A 86 19.06 -3.96 -15.56
C PRO A 86 19.59 -2.62 -15.06
N SER A 87 20.55 -2.05 -15.79
CA SER A 87 20.88 -0.64 -15.59
C SER A 87 19.68 0.22 -15.99
N ILE A 88 19.29 1.15 -15.11
CA ILE A 88 18.18 2.08 -15.33
C ILE A 88 18.75 3.49 -15.40
N PRO A 89 18.30 4.32 -16.37
CA PRO A 89 18.77 5.69 -16.51
C PRO A 89 18.65 6.50 -15.21
N ALA A 90 19.71 7.27 -14.91
CA ALA A 90 19.82 8.09 -13.70
C ALA A 90 18.70 9.12 -13.53
N ASN A 91 17.98 9.49 -14.60
CA ASN A 91 16.86 10.43 -14.53
C ASN A 91 15.51 9.77 -14.18
N ARG A 92 15.41 8.43 -14.20
CA ARG A 92 14.16 7.70 -13.92
C ARG A 92 14.12 7.17 -12.50
N TYR A 93 13.04 7.41 -11.77
CA TYR A 93 12.81 6.76 -10.49
C TYR A 93 12.38 5.29 -10.69
N TRP A 94 12.89 4.42 -9.81
CA TRP A 94 12.46 3.04 -9.72
C TRP A 94 12.70 2.51 -8.32
N SER A 95 11.90 1.53 -7.90
CA SER A 95 12.07 0.81 -6.65
C SER A 95 11.42 -0.56 -6.70
N PHE A 96 11.96 -1.51 -5.96
CA PHE A 96 11.29 -2.74 -5.54
C PHE A 96 11.16 -2.69 -4.02
N GLN A 97 9.92 -2.58 -3.57
CA GLN A 97 9.52 -2.67 -2.18
C GLN A 97 9.32 -4.14 -1.81
N PHE A 98 10.01 -4.62 -0.79
CA PHE A 98 9.81 -5.97 -0.26
C PHE A 98 8.99 -5.91 1.02
N VAL A 99 7.90 -6.68 1.01
CA VAL A 99 6.89 -6.67 2.07
C VAL A 99 6.76 -8.06 2.66
N ASP A 100 6.91 -8.17 3.98
CA ASP A 100 6.70 -9.44 4.68
C ASP A 100 5.21 -9.79 4.77
N TYR A 101 4.90 -10.99 5.24
CA TYR A 101 3.51 -11.44 5.35
C TYR A 101 2.66 -10.61 6.33
N PHE A 102 3.32 -9.92 7.27
CA PHE A 102 2.70 -9.02 8.24
C PHE A 102 2.49 -7.59 7.69
N THR A 103 2.78 -7.41 6.40
CA THR A 103 2.73 -6.15 5.63
C THR A 103 3.76 -5.11 6.05
N ASN A 104 4.89 -5.53 6.63
CA ASN A 104 6.00 -4.63 6.93
C ASN A 104 6.94 -4.51 5.75
N ASN A 105 7.37 -3.28 5.45
CA ASN A 105 8.38 -3.00 4.43
C ASN A 105 9.78 -3.29 4.99
N PHE A 106 10.33 -4.47 4.73
CA PHE A 106 11.60 -4.89 5.34
C PHE A 106 12.83 -4.59 4.49
N GLU A 107 12.66 -4.33 3.20
CA GLU A 107 13.76 -3.93 2.32
C GLU A 107 13.27 -3.10 1.13
N TYR A 108 14.14 -2.24 0.60
CA TYR A 108 13.97 -1.53 -0.66
C TYR A 108 15.24 -1.63 -1.50
N VAL A 109 15.11 -2.03 -2.77
CA VAL A 109 16.17 -1.83 -3.77
C VAL A 109 15.66 -0.85 -4.81
N GLY A 110 16.40 0.21 -5.09
CA GLY A 110 15.88 1.26 -5.96
C GLY A 110 16.81 2.45 -6.06
N ARG A 111 16.36 3.46 -6.80
CA ARG A 111 17.15 4.68 -7.02
C ARG A 111 17.64 5.31 -5.71
N ARG A 112 16.83 5.31 -4.66
CA ARG A 112 17.19 5.87 -3.35
C ARG A 112 18.33 5.11 -2.67
N THR A 113 18.35 3.78 -2.77
CA THR A 113 19.37 2.96 -2.11
C THR A 113 20.67 2.86 -2.91
N PHE A 114 20.69 3.31 -4.17
CA PHE A 114 21.82 3.18 -5.10
C PHE A 114 22.47 4.51 -5.60
N ASN A 115 22.29 5.65 -4.91
CA ASN A 115 22.98 6.95 -5.14
C ASN A 115 23.38 7.25 -6.62
N ASP A 116 22.39 7.62 -7.43
CA ASP A 116 22.48 8.23 -8.78
C ASP A 116 22.47 7.31 -10.02
N SER A 117 22.96 6.07 -9.96
CA SER A 117 22.67 5.07 -11.02
C SER A 117 23.04 3.67 -10.55
N ILE A 118 22.23 2.68 -10.90
CA ILE A 118 22.62 1.28 -10.72
C ILE A 118 23.24 0.76 -12.02
N ALA A 119 24.39 0.09 -11.90
CA ALA A 119 24.77 -0.93 -12.87
C ALA A 119 23.71 -2.04 -12.86
N ALA A 120 23.71 -2.96 -13.83
CA ALA A 120 22.86 -4.15 -13.68
C ALA A 120 23.18 -4.84 -12.34
N ALA A 121 22.15 -5.19 -11.57
CA ALA A 121 22.28 -5.77 -10.24
C ALA A 121 21.42 -7.02 -10.10
N GLU A 122 21.88 -7.94 -9.27
CA GLU A 122 21.20 -9.19 -8.98
C GLU A 122 21.14 -9.39 -7.45
N PHE A 123 19.93 -9.60 -6.95
CA PHE A 123 19.63 -9.76 -5.54
C PHE A 123 19.16 -11.18 -5.28
N LEU A 124 19.78 -11.86 -4.31
CA LEU A 124 19.33 -13.18 -3.88
C LEU A 124 18.42 -13.04 -2.65
N ILE A 125 17.15 -13.39 -2.81
CA ILE A 125 16.14 -13.40 -1.76
C ILE A 125 16.12 -14.79 -1.13
N VAL A 126 16.40 -14.88 0.17
CA VAL A 126 16.49 -16.15 0.90
C VAL A 126 15.42 -16.26 2.00
N PRO A 127 14.91 -17.47 2.28
CA PRO A 127 13.89 -17.68 3.31
C PRO A 127 14.44 -17.46 4.73
N PRO A 128 13.55 -17.26 5.73
CA PRO A 128 13.92 -17.15 7.14
C PRO A 128 14.70 -18.35 7.69
N SER A 129 14.58 -19.52 7.07
CA SER A 129 15.27 -20.75 7.45
C SER A 129 16.70 -20.85 6.92
N TRP A 130 17.16 -19.88 6.11
CA TRP A 130 18.46 -19.96 5.45
C TRP A 130 19.63 -19.96 6.46
N PRO A 131 20.52 -20.97 6.43
CA PRO A 131 21.40 -21.27 7.56
C PRO A 131 22.59 -20.32 7.75
N ASN A 132 22.97 -19.47 6.77
CA ASN A 132 24.00 -18.42 6.99
C ASN A 132 24.16 -17.42 5.82
N LYS A 133 24.43 -16.13 6.12
CA LYS A 133 24.83 -15.09 5.14
C LYS A 133 26.16 -15.40 4.44
N ALA A 134 27.09 -16.02 5.16
CA ALA A 134 28.49 -16.21 4.71
C ALA A 134 28.70 -17.24 3.58
N LYS A 135 27.64 -17.93 3.13
CA LYS A 135 27.72 -18.99 2.09
C LYS A 135 27.47 -18.50 0.67
N ILE A 136 27.01 -17.26 0.49
CA ILE A 136 26.77 -16.70 -0.85
C ILE A 136 28.08 -16.04 -1.28
N GLN A 137 28.95 -16.83 -1.89
CA GLN A 137 30.30 -16.42 -2.33
C GLN A 137 30.36 -16.12 -3.84
N ASP A 138 29.22 -15.77 -4.44
CA ASP A 138 29.13 -15.42 -5.87
C ASP A 138 29.04 -13.91 -6.13
N GLY A 139 29.07 -13.09 -5.07
CA GLY A 139 29.10 -11.63 -5.16
C GLY A 139 27.74 -10.94 -5.23
N ARG A 140 26.63 -11.68 -5.18
CA ARG A 140 25.28 -11.11 -5.16
C ARG A 140 24.94 -10.50 -3.80
N GLU A 141 24.12 -9.46 -3.81
CA GLU A 141 23.55 -8.88 -2.60
C GLU A 141 22.41 -9.76 -2.10
N VAL A 142 22.32 -9.96 -0.77
CA VAL A 142 21.43 -10.97 -0.17
C VAL A 142 20.37 -10.29 0.68
N ILE A 143 19.11 -10.53 0.32
CA ILE A 143 17.93 -10.03 1.03
C ILE A 143 17.34 -11.17 1.87
N PHE A 144 17.25 -10.96 3.18
CA PHE A 144 16.72 -11.95 4.14
C PHE A 144 15.24 -11.69 4.37
N ALA A 145 14.39 -12.55 3.83
CA ALA A 145 12.96 -12.45 4.03
C ALA A 145 12.59 -12.79 5.50
N PRO A 146 11.74 -11.99 6.16
CA PRO A 146 11.20 -12.29 7.49
C PRO A 146 10.13 -13.39 7.50
N SER A 147 9.50 -13.63 6.35
CA SER A 147 8.48 -14.68 6.14
C SER A 147 8.81 -15.56 4.94
N ASP A 148 8.22 -16.75 4.93
CA ASP A 148 8.37 -17.75 3.87
C ASP A 148 7.63 -17.34 2.58
N ILE A 149 6.50 -16.65 2.72
CA ILE A 149 5.86 -15.90 1.64
C ILE A 149 6.08 -14.41 1.85
N ILE A 150 6.54 -13.70 0.82
CA ILE A 150 6.64 -12.24 0.79
C ILE A 150 5.95 -11.69 -0.46
N PHE A 151 5.64 -10.40 -0.46
CA PHE A 151 5.17 -9.69 -1.64
C PHE A 151 6.24 -8.68 -2.10
N VAL A 152 6.49 -8.62 -3.40
CA VAL A 152 7.35 -7.60 -3.99
C VAL A 152 6.55 -6.68 -4.90
N ILE A 153 6.77 -5.37 -4.75
CA ILE A 153 6.17 -4.34 -5.59
C ILE A 153 7.27 -3.50 -6.23
N GLY A 154 7.55 -3.81 -7.49
CA GLY A 154 8.35 -3.01 -8.40
C GLY A 154 7.55 -1.82 -8.92
N ARG A 155 8.17 -0.64 -8.94
CA ARG A 155 7.66 0.60 -9.50
C ARG A 155 8.72 1.16 -10.44
N THR A 156 8.35 1.42 -11.68
CA THR A 156 9.21 2.07 -12.68
C THR A 156 8.51 3.34 -13.14
N GLN A 157 9.10 4.51 -12.86
CA GLN A 157 8.51 5.79 -13.25
C GLN A 157 8.28 5.83 -14.75
N VAL A 158 7.13 6.37 -15.15
CA VAL A 158 6.79 6.72 -16.53
C VAL A 158 7.08 8.21 -16.67
N LEU A 159 7.97 8.59 -17.59
CA LEU A 159 8.19 9.97 -18.00
C LEU A 159 7.35 10.26 -19.25
N ASP A 160 7.45 11.47 -19.79
CA ASP A 160 6.63 11.94 -20.90
C ASP A 160 6.62 11.01 -22.12
N ASP A 161 5.44 10.46 -22.43
CA ASP A 161 5.17 9.53 -23.55
C ASP A 161 6.19 8.37 -23.66
N ASP A 162 6.66 7.85 -22.53
CA ASP A 162 7.82 6.95 -22.50
C ASP A 162 7.51 5.49 -22.15
N LEU A 163 6.24 5.07 -22.22
CA LEU A 163 5.81 3.72 -21.87
C LEU A 163 6.60 2.63 -22.60
N ALA A 164 7.01 2.86 -23.85
CA ALA A 164 7.87 1.93 -24.59
C ALA A 164 9.25 1.73 -23.95
N SER A 165 9.82 2.79 -23.34
CA SER A 165 11.07 2.68 -22.58
C SER A 165 10.85 1.92 -21.27
N VAL A 166 9.73 2.14 -20.60
CA VAL A 166 9.36 1.42 -19.39
C VAL A 166 9.13 -0.06 -19.67
N GLU A 167 8.45 -0.41 -20.76
CA GLU A 167 8.27 -1.78 -21.23
C GLU A 167 9.62 -2.45 -21.51
N ALA A 168 10.54 -1.77 -22.21
CA ALA A 168 11.86 -2.30 -22.50
C ALA A 168 12.71 -2.52 -21.23
N ILE A 169 12.56 -1.68 -20.20
CA ILE A 169 13.20 -1.88 -18.89
C ILE A 169 12.56 -3.07 -18.16
N GLN A 170 11.23 -3.09 -18.05
CA GLN A 170 10.48 -4.12 -17.34
C GLN A 170 10.63 -5.51 -17.95
N ALA A 171 10.80 -5.60 -19.27
CA ALA A 171 11.09 -6.84 -19.99
C ALA A 171 12.45 -7.46 -19.61
N GLN A 172 13.35 -6.68 -19.01
CA GLN A 172 14.65 -7.16 -18.53
C GLN A 172 14.64 -7.50 -17.03
N TYR A 173 13.56 -7.19 -16.30
CA TYR A 173 13.41 -7.66 -14.93
C TYR A 173 13.20 -9.18 -14.95
N THR A 174 13.93 -9.90 -14.12
CA THR A 174 13.73 -11.35 -13.98
C THR A 174 13.59 -11.73 -12.51
N LEU A 175 12.73 -12.71 -12.24
CA LEU A 175 12.62 -13.37 -10.94
C LEU A 175 12.78 -14.86 -11.19
N THR A 176 13.92 -15.41 -10.78
CA THR A 176 14.36 -16.72 -11.21
C THR A 176 14.67 -17.60 -9.99
N PRO A 177 14.09 -18.82 -9.89
CA PRO A 177 14.50 -19.77 -8.87
C PRO A 177 15.99 -20.08 -8.93
N LEU A 178 16.65 -20.18 -7.77
CA LEU A 178 18.10 -20.37 -7.71
C LEU A 178 18.57 -21.64 -8.45
N SER A 179 17.77 -22.71 -8.44
CA SER A 179 18.03 -23.96 -9.17
C SER A 179 18.06 -23.81 -10.68
N ALA A 180 17.45 -22.77 -11.25
CA ALA A 180 17.50 -22.52 -12.69
C ALA A 180 18.83 -21.91 -13.16
N VAL A 181 19.64 -21.38 -12.23
CA VAL A 181 20.91 -20.68 -12.50
C VAL A 181 22.10 -21.22 -11.71
N SER A 182 21.92 -22.30 -10.95
CA SER A 182 22.96 -22.93 -10.12
C SER A 182 22.72 -24.43 -9.95
N ASP A 183 23.57 -25.12 -9.18
CA ASP A 183 23.40 -26.52 -8.81
C ASP A 183 22.48 -26.73 -7.59
N TYR A 184 21.84 -25.66 -7.09
CA TYR A 184 20.90 -25.73 -5.97
C TYR A 184 19.78 -26.73 -6.21
N GLN A 185 19.48 -27.53 -5.19
CA GLN A 185 18.42 -28.52 -5.22
C GLN A 185 17.23 -28.02 -4.40
N PRO A 186 16.09 -27.73 -5.02
CA PRO A 186 14.89 -27.28 -4.31
C PRO A 186 14.43 -28.29 -3.27
N VAL A 187 14.02 -27.80 -2.11
CA VAL A 187 13.44 -28.61 -1.05
C VAL A 187 11.98 -28.90 -1.40
N THR A 188 11.54 -30.14 -1.22
CA THR A 188 10.13 -30.48 -1.34
C THR A 188 9.37 -29.95 -0.13
N VAL A 189 8.35 -29.13 -0.37
CA VAL A 189 7.47 -28.58 0.67
C VAL A 189 6.07 -29.20 0.53
N PRO A 190 5.33 -29.39 1.64
CA PRO A 190 3.93 -29.78 1.57
C PRO A 190 3.12 -28.75 0.77
N PRO A 191 2.12 -29.17 -0.01
CA PRO A 191 1.23 -28.24 -0.69
C PRO A 191 0.44 -27.43 0.34
N ASP A 192 0.21 -26.16 0.03
CA ASP A 192 -0.64 -25.32 0.86
C ASP A 192 -2.12 -25.67 0.69
N HIS A 193 -2.86 -25.56 1.79
CA HIS A 193 -4.30 -25.71 1.82
C HIS A 193 -4.96 -24.34 1.97
N PHE A 194 -5.04 -23.61 0.86
CA PHE A 194 -5.70 -22.31 0.81
C PHE A 194 -7.19 -22.40 1.16
N LEU A 195 -7.65 -21.51 2.03
CA LEU A 195 -9.06 -21.29 2.35
C LEU A 195 -9.70 -20.36 1.31
N PRO A 196 -10.88 -20.66 0.75
CA PRO A 196 -11.58 -19.72 -0.11
C PRO A 196 -11.76 -18.37 0.57
N ALA A 197 -11.31 -17.29 -0.08
CA ALA A 197 -11.42 -15.93 0.45
C ALA A 197 -12.54 -15.14 -0.26
N PRO A 198 -13.18 -14.17 0.41
CA PRO A 198 -14.07 -13.20 -0.23
C PRO A 198 -13.30 -12.36 -1.28
N PRO A 199 -14.00 -11.75 -2.25
CA PRO A 199 -13.35 -10.78 -3.12
C PRO A 199 -12.90 -9.54 -2.31
N PRO A 200 -11.79 -8.87 -2.69
CA PRO A 200 -11.28 -7.69 -1.99
C PRO A 200 -12.33 -6.57 -1.83
N SER A 201 -13.23 -6.42 -2.81
CA SER A 201 -14.32 -5.42 -2.77
C SER A 201 -15.36 -5.63 -1.65
N ASN A 202 -15.33 -6.77 -0.95
CA ASN A 202 -16.23 -7.08 0.18
C ASN A 202 -15.45 -7.44 1.46
N MET A 203 -14.18 -7.04 1.54
CA MET A 203 -13.25 -7.45 2.58
C MET A 203 -13.73 -7.03 3.97
N ALA A 204 -14.17 -5.79 4.17
CA ALA A 204 -14.63 -5.29 5.47
C ALA A 204 -15.79 -6.11 6.08
N ALA A 205 -16.80 -6.47 5.27
CA ALA A 205 -17.94 -7.25 5.75
C ALA A 205 -17.58 -8.72 5.99
N ALA A 206 -16.77 -9.31 5.11
CA ALA A 206 -16.41 -10.71 5.20
C ALA A 206 -15.35 -11.00 6.30
N LEU A 207 -14.41 -10.07 6.52
CA LEU A 207 -13.39 -10.18 7.56
C LEU A 207 -13.92 -9.91 8.97
N ASN A 208 -15.15 -9.40 9.13
CA ASN A 208 -15.78 -9.22 10.44
C ASN A 208 -16.56 -10.47 10.92
N THR A 209 -16.26 -11.64 10.37
CA THR A 209 -16.81 -12.94 10.80
C THR A 209 -15.77 -13.74 11.58
N LEU A 210 -16.19 -14.68 12.43
CA LEU A 210 -15.23 -15.50 13.20
C LEU A 210 -14.29 -16.36 12.32
N GLU A 211 -14.59 -16.51 11.01
CA GLU A 211 -13.68 -17.14 10.04
C GLU A 211 -12.36 -16.39 9.89
N PHE A 212 -12.32 -15.09 10.23
CA PHE A 212 -11.11 -14.27 10.33
C PHE A 212 -9.95 -15.02 11.01
N PHE A 213 -10.25 -15.70 12.11
CA PHE A 213 -9.27 -16.44 12.91
C PHE A 213 -8.69 -17.68 12.20
N ASN A 214 -9.42 -18.27 11.25
CA ASN A 214 -8.89 -19.35 10.40
C ASN A 214 -7.88 -18.81 9.39
N TYR A 215 -8.11 -17.64 8.80
CA TYR A 215 -7.13 -17.00 7.91
C TYR A 215 -5.86 -16.60 8.68
N MET A 216 -5.98 -16.13 9.92
CA MET A 216 -4.83 -15.88 10.78
C MET A 216 -4.01 -17.17 11.04
N ASN A 217 -4.68 -18.26 11.43
CA ASN A 217 -4.00 -19.54 11.69
C ASN A 217 -3.30 -20.07 10.44
N LEU A 218 -3.93 -19.92 9.28
CA LEU A 218 -3.31 -20.26 8.00
C LEU A 218 -2.09 -19.39 7.70
N ALA A 219 -2.18 -18.07 7.92
CA ALA A 219 -1.07 -17.14 7.71
C ALA A 219 0.17 -17.48 8.54
N PHE A 220 0.00 -17.99 9.77
CA PHE A 220 1.11 -18.46 10.61
C PHE A 220 1.84 -19.71 10.08
N THR A 221 1.35 -20.34 8.99
CA THR A 221 2.09 -21.40 8.29
C THR A 221 3.17 -20.86 7.35
N TRP A 222 3.08 -19.58 6.95
CA TRP A 222 4.05 -18.89 6.08
C TRP A 222 4.82 -17.79 6.80
N ALA A 223 4.34 -17.35 7.95
CA ALA A 223 4.90 -16.25 8.70
C ALA A 223 5.26 -16.72 10.11
N LYS A 224 6.56 -16.71 10.43
CA LYS A 224 7.00 -16.97 11.80
C LYS A 224 6.67 -15.77 12.66
N VAL A 225 6.11 -16.02 13.83
CA VAL A 225 5.88 -14.97 14.85
C VAL A 225 7.25 -14.37 15.21
N PRO A 226 7.44 -13.06 15.05
CA PRO A 226 8.65 -12.40 15.52
C PRO A 226 8.87 -12.68 17.01
N GLN A 227 10.12 -12.92 17.42
CA GLN A 227 10.45 -13.37 18.78
C GLN A 227 9.92 -12.41 19.85
N ASP A 228 9.95 -11.10 19.55
CA ASP A 228 9.48 -10.03 20.41
C ASP A 228 7.93 -9.93 20.46
N GLN A 229 7.20 -10.71 19.65
CA GLN A 229 5.73 -10.76 19.60
C GLN A 229 5.14 -12.06 20.18
N GLU A 230 5.95 -12.99 20.70
CA GLU A 230 5.49 -14.25 21.28
C GLU A 230 4.48 -14.06 22.43
N ILE A 231 4.55 -12.94 23.15
CA ILE A 231 3.63 -12.61 24.25
C ILE A 231 2.17 -12.51 23.78
N TRP A 232 1.93 -12.04 22.55
CA TRP A 232 0.60 -11.95 21.96
C TRP A 232 -0.01 -13.33 21.71
N MET A 233 0.82 -14.30 21.33
CA MET A 233 0.37 -15.67 21.05
C MET A 233 -0.21 -16.35 22.30
N LEU A 234 0.26 -15.99 23.49
CA LEU A 234 -0.32 -16.51 24.74
C LEU A 234 -1.76 -16.05 24.95
N GLU A 235 -2.10 -14.83 24.54
CA GLU A 235 -3.46 -14.32 24.62
C GLU A 235 -4.34 -14.92 23.53
N PHE A 236 -3.82 -15.02 22.30
CA PHE A 236 -4.55 -15.56 21.15
C PHE A 236 -4.83 -17.07 21.30
N ALA A 237 -3.92 -17.82 21.92
CA ALA A 237 -4.10 -19.25 22.18
C ALA A 237 -5.32 -19.56 23.06
N ARG A 238 -5.82 -18.58 23.84
CA ARG A 238 -7.07 -18.73 24.63
C ARG A 238 -8.30 -18.97 23.77
N ILE A 239 -8.25 -18.50 22.52
CA ILE A 239 -9.33 -18.64 21.54
C ILE A 239 -8.90 -19.55 20.38
N ASN A 240 -7.87 -20.38 20.56
CA ASN A 240 -7.30 -21.27 19.54
C ASN A 240 -6.79 -20.50 18.29
N VAL A 241 -6.15 -19.36 18.51
CA VAL A 241 -5.48 -18.58 17.45
C VAL A 241 -3.98 -18.56 17.67
N GLY A 242 -3.22 -18.78 16.59
CA GLY A 242 -1.76 -18.78 16.59
C GLY A 242 -1.16 -19.93 15.78
N PRO A 243 0.19 -20.05 15.78
CA PRO A 243 0.88 -21.12 15.08
C PRO A 243 0.42 -22.51 15.52
N ASN A 244 0.15 -23.38 14.55
CA ASN A 244 -0.31 -24.76 14.76
C ASN A 244 -1.65 -24.88 15.53
N GLN A 245 -2.47 -23.83 15.52
CA GLN A 245 -3.82 -23.85 16.10
C GLN A 245 -4.88 -24.09 15.02
N VAL A 246 -6.06 -24.56 15.46
CA VAL A 246 -7.26 -24.69 14.63
C VAL A 246 -8.39 -23.95 15.33
N PHE A 247 -9.03 -23.01 14.64
CA PHE A 247 -10.15 -22.26 15.18
C PHE A 247 -11.46 -22.95 14.78
N ASP A 248 -12.25 -23.34 15.78
CA ASP A 248 -13.62 -23.83 15.59
C ASP A 248 -14.57 -23.03 16.47
N ALA A 249 -15.41 -22.20 15.85
CA ALA A 249 -16.41 -21.40 16.56
C ALA A 249 -17.35 -22.28 17.40
N ASN A 250 -17.67 -23.49 16.93
CA ASN A 250 -18.60 -24.41 17.60
C ASN A 250 -18.01 -25.04 18.87
N ALA A 251 -16.70 -24.93 19.07
CA ALA A 251 -16.06 -25.32 20.33
C ALA A 251 -16.38 -24.35 21.49
N PHE A 252 -16.94 -23.17 21.18
CA PHE A 252 -17.30 -22.14 22.15
C PHE A 252 -18.82 -22.05 22.34
N SER A 253 -19.26 -21.67 23.55
CA SER A 253 -20.68 -21.39 23.82
C SER A 253 -21.16 -20.17 23.04
N ALA A 254 -22.48 -20.03 22.87
CA ALA A 254 -23.06 -18.90 22.16
C ALA A 254 -22.65 -17.55 22.78
N GLU A 255 -22.56 -17.48 24.12
CA GLU A 255 -22.13 -16.28 24.84
C GLU A 255 -20.66 -15.92 24.53
N ILE A 256 -19.78 -16.93 24.41
CA ILE A 256 -18.39 -16.71 24.05
C ILE A 256 -18.26 -16.31 22.58
N GLN A 257 -18.99 -16.97 21.66
CA GLN A 257 -19.00 -16.59 20.24
C GLN A 257 -19.44 -15.14 20.05
N GLN A 258 -20.50 -14.71 20.75
CA GLN A 258 -20.94 -13.32 20.75
C GLN A 258 -19.84 -12.38 21.26
N ALA A 259 -19.17 -12.72 22.36
CA ALA A 259 -18.09 -11.92 22.92
C ALA A 259 -16.89 -11.78 21.97
N LEU A 260 -16.56 -12.84 21.22
CA LEU A 260 -15.52 -12.78 20.17
C LEU A 260 -15.92 -11.78 19.08
N GLY A 261 -17.16 -11.86 18.57
CA GLY A 261 -17.68 -10.93 17.57
C GLY A 261 -17.72 -9.48 18.05
N GLU A 262 -18.12 -9.24 19.30
CA GLU A 262 -18.05 -7.91 19.92
C GLU A 262 -16.62 -7.38 19.99
N GLY A 263 -15.65 -8.24 20.33
CA GLY A 263 -14.23 -7.88 20.37
C GLY A 263 -13.71 -7.44 19.01
N MET A 264 -14.03 -8.20 17.96
CA MET A 264 -13.68 -7.87 16.56
C MET A 264 -14.32 -6.56 16.11
N ALA A 265 -15.62 -6.37 16.36
CA ALA A 265 -16.33 -5.16 15.98
C ALA A 265 -15.77 -3.90 16.68
N ASN A 266 -15.41 -4.02 17.97
CA ASN A 266 -14.77 -2.93 18.71
C ASN A 266 -13.38 -2.60 18.17
N ALA A 267 -12.59 -3.62 17.83
CA ALA A 267 -11.27 -3.45 17.23
C ALA A 267 -11.35 -2.76 15.86
N TYR A 268 -12.24 -3.24 14.98
CA TYR A 268 -12.48 -2.61 13.69
C TYR A 268 -12.92 -1.15 13.84
N LYS A 269 -13.86 -0.87 14.74
CA LYS A 269 -14.29 0.51 15.02
C LYS A 269 -13.12 1.40 15.44
N GLU A 270 -12.23 0.93 16.31
CA GLU A 270 -11.08 1.71 16.74
C GLU A 270 -10.10 1.99 15.60
N ILE A 271 -9.82 0.98 14.76
CA ILE A 271 -9.00 1.15 13.56
C ILE A 271 -9.60 2.24 12.67
N VAL A 272 -10.90 2.15 12.37
CA VAL A 272 -11.61 3.14 11.56
C VAL A 272 -11.56 4.53 12.17
N ASP A 273 -11.92 4.67 13.45
CA ASP A 273 -11.94 5.95 14.15
C ASP A 273 -10.54 6.59 14.12
N LYS A 274 -9.50 5.82 14.49
CA LYS A 274 -8.11 6.30 14.51
C LYS A 274 -7.57 6.64 13.13
N ALA A 275 -7.88 5.85 12.12
CA ALA A 275 -7.52 6.13 10.74
C ALA A 275 -8.13 7.44 10.22
N ASN A 276 -9.22 7.90 10.84
CA ASN A 276 -9.90 9.15 10.53
C ASN A 276 -9.48 10.32 11.44
N THR A 277 -8.82 10.08 12.57
CA THR A 277 -8.18 11.13 13.39
C THR A 277 -6.93 11.73 12.75
N GLY A 278 -6.56 12.94 13.14
CA GLY A 278 -5.40 13.69 12.66
C GLY A 278 -5.76 15.14 12.40
N ASP A 279 -4.78 16.03 12.54
CA ASP A 279 -4.98 17.45 12.26
C ASP A 279 -5.13 17.66 10.75
N ILE A 280 -6.10 18.49 10.38
CA ILE A 280 -6.26 18.98 9.02
C ILE A 280 -5.74 20.41 9.01
N VAL A 281 -4.67 20.64 8.26
CA VAL A 281 -4.03 21.95 8.12
C VAL A 281 -4.10 22.33 6.66
N GLU A 282 -4.64 23.51 6.37
CA GLU A 282 -4.85 23.99 4.99
C GLU A 282 -5.62 23.00 4.09
N GLY A 283 -6.51 22.21 4.69
CA GLY A 283 -7.30 21.18 3.99
C GLY A 283 -6.58 19.83 3.79
N TRP A 284 -5.29 19.76 4.13
CA TRP A 284 -4.47 18.56 4.02
C TRP A 284 -4.43 17.76 5.32
N LYS A 285 -4.58 16.45 5.17
CA LYS A 285 -4.26 15.45 6.18
C LYS A 285 -2.99 14.74 5.76
N VAL A 286 -1.97 14.80 6.61
CA VAL A 286 -0.75 14.01 6.46
C VAL A 286 -0.84 12.87 7.46
N LEU A 287 -0.86 11.62 6.97
CA LEU A 287 -0.73 10.48 7.86
C LEU A 287 0.66 10.55 8.50
N ASP A 288 0.71 10.53 9.83
CA ASP A 288 1.96 10.38 10.55
C ASP A 288 2.48 8.96 10.33
N MET A 289 3.31 8.84 9.28
CA MET A 289 3.95 7.59 8.90
C MET A 289 5.33 7.44 9.58
N SER A 290 5.70 8.33 10.51
CA SER A 290 6.99 8.31 11.21
C SER A 290 7.16 7.10 12.14
N MET A 291 6.04 6.46 12.53
CA MET A 291 6.09 5.18 13.23
C MET A 291 6.62 4.10 12.30
N GLN A 292 7.71 3.47 12.73
CA GLN A 292 8.23 2.31 12.03
C GLN A 292 7.15 1.24 12.01
N TYR A 293 6.93 0.59 10.86
CA TYR A 293 6.15 -0.64 10.77
C TYR A 293 6.69 -1.74 11.71
N PHE A 294 7.91 -1.56 12.22
CA PHE A 294 8.59 -2.48 13.10
C PHE A 294 8.38 -2.08 14.56
N GLY A 295 7.75 -2.98 15.31
CA GLY A 295 7.52 -2.83 16.74
C GLY A 295 6.60 -3.92 17.29
N THR A 296 6.49 -4.00 18.60
CA THR A 296 5.74 -5.06 19.30
C THR A 296 4.71 -4.52 20.27
N SER A 297 4.64 -3.20 20.42
CA SER A 297 3.62 -2.58 21.24
C SER A 297 2.26 -2.70 20.55
N LEU A 298 1.19 -2.58 21.35
CA LEU A 298 -0.16 -2.49 20.79
C LEU A 298 -0.30 -1.26 19.88
N GLN A 299 0.43 -0.18 20.15
CA GLN A 299 0.42 1.02 19.34
C GLN A 299 1.01 0.77 17.94
N ASP A 300 2.13 0.05 17.86
CA ASP A 300 2.74 -0.33 16.57
C ASP A 300 1.81 -1.26 15.77
N THR A 301 1.17 -2.19 16.47
CA THR A 301 0.23 -3.14 15.87
C THR A 301 -1.04 -2.44 15.36
N LEU A 302 -1.60 -1.52 16.16
CA LEU A 302 -2.74 -0.70 15.77
C LEU A 302 -2.39 0.20 14.59
N PHE A 303 -1.19 0.80 14.60
CA PHE A 303 -0.72 1.62 13.49
C PHE A 303 -0.61 0.81 12.19
N ARG A 304 -0.03 -0.40 12.22
CA ARG A 304 -0.01 -1.31 11.07
C ARG A 304 -1.42 -1.64 10.57
N ALA A 305 -2.37 -1.91 11.47
CA ALA A 305 -3.76 -2.18 11.11
C ALA A 305 -4.44 -0.96 10.46
N ILE A 306 -4.16 0.25 10.95
CA ILE A 306 -4.64 1.51 10.36
C ILE A 306 -4.08 1.71 8.95
N VAL A 307 -2.79 1.43 8.74
CA VAL A 307 -2.18 1.52 7.42
C VAL A 307 -2.79 0.50 6.47
N ALA A 308 -2.93 -0.77 6.88
CA ALA A 308 -3.54 -1.80 6.04
C ALA A 308 -4.96 -1.39 5.60
N TYR A 309 -5.78 -0.96 6.56
CA TYR A 309 -7.12 -0.44 6.32
C TYR A 309 -7.17 0.75 5.37
N LYS A 310 -6.22 1.69 5.46
CA LYS A 310 -6.18 2.89 4.59
C LYS A 310 -5.55 2.65 3.22
N GLY A 311 -4.62 1.71 3.12
CA GLY A 311 -3.78 1.50 1.97
C GLY A 311 -2.68 0.49 2.28
N ILE A 312 -3.05 -0.79 2.29
CA ILE A 312 -2.11 -1.90 2.43
C ILE A 312 -0.96 -1.79 1.42
N TYR A 313 0.24 -2.15 1.88
CA TYR A 313 1.50 -1.98 1.14
C TYR A 313 1.93 -0.53 0.86
N ALA A 314 1.41 0.45 1.62
CA ALA A 314 1.94 1.82 1.57
C ALA A 314 3.47 1.83 1.76
N ASN A 315 4.13 2.72 1.03
CA ASN A 315 5.57 2.89 1.14
C ASN A 315 5.96 3.46 2.52
N THR A 316 7.17 3.15 2.97
CA THR A 316 7.79 3.79 4.13
C THR A 316 8.02 5.28 3.80
N PRO A 317 7.86 6.22 4.76
CA PRO A 317 8.00 7.65 4.50
C PRO A 317 9.27 8.05 3.76
N ILE A 318 10.40 7.42 4.09
CA ILE A 318 11.70 7.71 3.45
C ILE A 318 11.69 7.43 1.93
N GLU A 319 10.81 6.55 1.49
CA GLU A 319 10.61 6.24 0.07
C GLU A 319 9.58 7.20 -0.55
N ALA A 320 8.42 7.36 0.08
CA ALA A 320 7.40 8.32 -0.35
C ALA A 320 6.42 8.70 0.77
N VAL A 321 5.94 9.95 0.73
CA VAL A 321 4.87 10.46 1.62
C VAL A 321 3.66 10.94 0.80
N TYR A 322 2.48 10.89 1.42
CA TYR A 322 1.19 11.09 0.77
C TYR A 322 0.27 12.09 1.50
N PRO A 323 0.51 13.41 1.46
CA PRO A 323 -0.50 14.37 1.88
C PRO A 323 -1.81 14.21 1.09
N ILE A 324 -2.95 14.16 1.79
CA ILE A 324 -4.29 13.98 1.19
C ILE A 324 -5.16 15.18 1.52
N ALA A 325 -5.74 15.85 0.52
CA ALA A 325 -6.71 16.93 0.74
C ALA A 325 -8.12 16.52 0.33
N ASN A 326 -9.03 16.51 1.31
CA ASN A 326 -10.48 16.36 1.11
C ASN A 326 -11.22 17.69 1.24
N TYR A 327 -10.54 18.69 1.80
CA TYR A 327 -11.09 20.01 2.11
C TYR A 327 -10.28 21.08 1.40
N ASP A 328 -10.91 22.22 1.15
CA ASP A 328 -10.24 23.44 0.73
C ASP A 328 -9.59 24.16 1.93
N ALA A 329 -8.88 25.26 1.67
CA ALA A 329 -8.19 26.05 2.69
C ALA A 329 -9.14 26.68 3.75
N LYS A 330 -10.46 26.70 3.49
CA LYS A 330 -11.48 27.18 4.43
C LYS A 330 -12.14 26.06 5.22
N GLY A 331 -11.76 24.81 4.97
CA GLY A 331 -12.32 23.63 5.63
C GLY A 331 -13.62 23.12 4.99
N GLU A 332 -13.97 23.59 3.79
CA GLU A 332 -15.14 23.10 3.05
C GLU A 332 -14.75 21.89 2.19
N LEU A 333 -15.66 20.93 2.02
CA LEU A 333 -15.40 19.76 1.17
C LEU A 333 -15.16 20.16 -0.28
N LEU A 334 -14.20 19.50 -0.91
CA LEU A 334 -13.90 19.70 -2.33
C LEU A 334 -15.08 19.23 -3.20
N ASP A 335 -15.55 20.11 -4.10
CA ASP A 335 -16.68 19.84 -4.98
C ASP A 335 -16.37 20.25 -6.43
N GLY A 336 -16.62 19.35 -7.38
CA GLY A 336 -16.22 19.52 -8.78
C GLY A 336 -16.92 20.65 -9.54
N ASP A 337 -18.02 21.20 -9.01
CA ASP A 337 -18.68 22.39 -9.55
C ASP A 337 -17.89 23.68 -9.29
N HIS A 338 -16.90 23.64 -8.42
CA HIS A 338 -16.10 24.81 -8.07
C HIS A 338 -14.76 24.83 -8.81
N HIS A 339 -14.19 26.03 -8.88
CA HIS A 339 -12.84 26.23 -9.39
C HIS A 339 -11.89 26.38 -8.22
N TYR A 340 -10.84 25.58 -8.16
CA TYR A 340 -9.81 25.71 -7.15
C TYR A 340 -8.46 25.97 -7.79
N THR A 341 -7.57 26.61 -7.05
CA THR A 341 -6.15 26.66 -7.37
C THR A 341 -5.33 26.23 -6.18
N ILE A 342 -4.22 25.56 -6.45
CA ILE A 342 -3.11 25.44 -5.49
C ILE A 342 -1.98 26.30 -6.03
N HIS A 343 -1.49 27.23 -5.22
CA HIS A 343 -0.34 28.06 -5.55
C HIS A 343 0.82 27.70 -4.63
N PHE A 344 1.88 27.15 -5.22
CA PHE A 344 3.16 26.93 -4.55
C PHE A 344 4.08 28.09 -4.88
N THR A 345 4.58 28.81 -3.87
CA THR A 345 5.81 29.58 -4.07
C THR A 345 6.98 28.64 -4.35
N LYS A 346 8.10 29.18 -4.85
CA LYS A 346 9.33 28.40 -5.05
C LYS A 346 9.73 27.58 -3.82
N GLU A 347 9.63 28.18 -2.63
CA GLU A 347 9.99 27.57 -1.35
C GLU A 347 8.95 26.56 -0.86
N GLN A 348 7.73 26.63 -1.36
CA GLN A 348 6.63 25.73 -1.02
C GLN A 348 6.50 24.57 -1.99
N LEU A 349 7.25 24.54 -3.09
CA LEU A 349 7.24 23.40 -4.02
C LEU A 349 7.51 22.09 -3.25
N PRO A 350 6.85 20.97 -3.60
CA PRO A 350 7.01 19.73 -2.86
C PRO A 350 8.48 19.28 -2.83
N PRO A 351 9.06 19.05 -1.63
CA PRO A 351 10.49 18.79 -1.45
C PRO A 351 10.88 17.35 -1.78
N ALA A 352 10.74 16.96 -3.05
CA ALA A 352 11.09 15.64 -3.55
C ALA A 352 12.54 15.57 -4.05
N GLN A 353 13.27 14.53 -3.67
CA GLN A 353 14.58 14.20 -4.24
C GLN A 353 14.44 13.66 -5.67
N PHE A 354 13.38 12.90 -5.95
CA PHE A 354 13.18 12.28 -7.27
C PHE A 354 12.16 13.07 -8.10
N PHE A 355 10.91 13.05 -7.67
CA PHE A 355 9.79 13.74 -8.32
C PHE A 355 8.59 13.80 -7.36
N TRP A 356 7.60 14.63 -7.69
CA TRP A 356 6.33 14.65 -7.01
C TRP A 356 5.18 14.60 -8.01
N SER A 357 4.00 14.20 -7.57
CA SER A 357 2.79 14.25 -8.37
C SER A 357 1.58 14.61 -7.52
N LEU A 358 0.61 15.31 -8.11
CA LEU A 358 -0.69 15.58 -7.54
C LEU A 358 -1.73 14.83 -8.38
N SER A 359 -2.41 13.85 -7.78
CA SER A 359 -3.44 13.07 -8.44
C SER A 359 -4.83 13.40 -7.89
N MET A 360 -5.86 13.28 -8.72
CA MET A 360 -7.26 13.53 -8.36
C MET A 360 -8.09 12.25 -8.45
N TYR A 361 -8.91 11.99 -7.43
CA TYR A 361 -9.78 10.83 -7.32
C TYR A 361 -11.22 11.23 -7.02
N GLY A 362 -12.16 10.41 -7.49
CA GLY A 362 -13.55 10.49 -7.08
C GLY A 362 -13.76 9.99 -5.64
N PRO A 363 -15.00 10.07 -5.12
CA PRO A 363 -15.32 9.60 -3.76
C PRO A 363 -15.25 8.07 -3.63
N ASP A 364 -15.19 7.33 -4.74
CA ASP A 364 -14.94 5.88 -4.75
C ASP A 364 -13.43 5.55 -4.72
N GLN A 365 -12.57 6.55 -4.53
CA GLN A 365 -11.11 6.43 -4.47
C GLN A 365 -10.46 6.02 -5.81
N LEU A 366 -11.17 6.17 -6.93
CA LEU A 366 -10.67 5.81 -8.25
C LEU A 366 -10.51 7.05 -9.13
N PHE A 367 -9.75 6.90 -10.22
CA PHE A 367 -9.61 7.96 -11.21
C PHE A 367 -10.94 8.25 -11.89
N VAL A 368 -11.15 9.53 -12.23
CA VAL A 368 -12.36 9.98 -12.93
C VAL A 368 -12.01 10.31 -14.37
N GLU A 369 -12.78 9.78 -15.32
CA GLU A 369 -12.66 10.08 -16.75
C GLU A 369 -12.81 11.59 -17.02
N ASN A 370 -11.99 12.11 -17.94
CA ASN A 370 -12.00 13.52 -18.34
C ASN A 370 -11.51 13.70 -19.78
N GLU A 371 -11.81 14.86 -20.36
CA GLU A 371 -11.64 15.15 -21.79
C GLU A 371 -10.19 15.11 -22.31
N ILE A 372 -9.20 15.27 -21.43
CA ILE A 372 -7.78 15.25 -21.80
C ILE A 372 -7.04 14.00 -21.30
N GLY A 373 -7.74 13.07 -20.64
CA GLY A 373 -7.16 11.84 -20.10
C GLY A 373 -6.06 12.09 -19.05
N ARG A 374 -6.11 13.20 -18.31
CA ARG A 374 -5.10 13.56 -17.29
C ARG A 374 -5.64 13.25 -15.90
N TYR A 375 -4.93 12.42 -15.15
CA TYR A 375 -5.33 12.00 -13.80
C TYR A 375 -4.33 12.44 -12.72
N SER A 376 -3.13 12.86 -13.13
CA SER A 376 -2.13 13.49 -12.28
C SER A 376 -1.43 14.64 -13.00
N ILE A 377 -0.79 15.50 -12.21
CA ILE A 377 0.18 16.49 -12.67
C ILE A 377 1.44 16.38 -11.80
N SER A 378 2.62 16.50 -12.39
CA SER A 378 3.92 16.27 -11.75
C SER A 378 4.89 17.39 -12.13
N ASP A 379 5.99 17.56 -11.38
CA ASP A 379 7.16 18.35 -11.81
C ASP A 379 7.76 17.84 -13.13
N ARG A 380 7.35 16.66 -13.58
CA ARG A 380 7.77 16.03 -14.83
C ARG A 380 6.70 16.04 -15.92
N THR A 381 5.55 16.67 -15.70
CA THR A 381 4.51 16.77 -16.74
C THR A 381 4.99 17.64 -17.90
N ASP A 382 4.94 17.10 -19.12
CA ASP A 382 5.26 17.87 -20.33
C ASP A 382 4.48 19.19 -20.41
N GLY A 383 5.21 20.25 -20.73
CA GLY A 383 4.68 21.59 -20.87
C GLY A 383 4.26 22.29 -19.57
N ILE A 384 4.51 21.71 -18.38
CA ILE A 384 4.21 22.38 -17.10
C ILE A 384 4.85 23.78 -17.05
N GLN A 385 4.07 24.78 -16.63
CA GLN A 385 4.48 26.18 -16.68
C GLN A 385 4.70 26.73 -15.27
N PHE A 386 5.93 27.14 -14.99
CA PHE A 386 6.27 27.91 -13.80
C PHE A 386 6.11 29.42 -14.05
N GLY A 387 5.80 30.17 -13.00
CA GLY A 387 5.86 31.63 -13.01
C GLY A 387 7.28 32.16 -13.17
N GLU A 388 7.42 33.44 -13.47
CA GLU A 388 8.74 34.11 -13.56
C GLU A 388 9.51 34.08 -12.23
N ASP A 389 8.79 33.96 -11.11
CA ASP A 389 9.30 33.82 -9.75
C ASP A 389 9.53 32.35 -9.34
N GLU A 390 9.53 31.42 -10.31
CA GLU A 390 9.65 29.97 -10.10
C GLU A 390 8.50 29.38 -9.26
N SER A 391 7.39 30.09 -9.09
CA SER A 391 6.17 29.57 -8.50
C SER A 391 5.44 28.60 -9.44
N LEU A 392 4.57 27.77 -8.88
CA LEU A 392 3.68 26.90 -9.66
C LEU A 392 2.24 27.10 -9.21
N THR A 393 1.35 27.36 -10.17
CA THR A 393 -0.09 27.37 -9.93
C THR A 393 -0.74 26.23 -10.68
N ILE A 394 -1.42 25.35 -9.95
CA ILE A 394 -2.23 24.25 -10.50
C ILE A 394 -3.70 24.66 -10.46
N TYR A 395 -4.39 24.53 -11.58
CA TYR A 395 -5.83 24.76 -11.70
C TYR A 395 -6.57 23.44 -11.53
N ILE A 396 -7.53 23.38 -10.61
CA ILE A 396 -8.27 22.17 -10.26
C ILE A 396 -9.76 22.47 -10.44
N GLN A 397 -10.32 22.07 -11.58
CA GLN A 397 -11.68 22.42 -11.99
C GLN A 397 -12.19 21.53 -13.12
N HIS A 398 -13.52 21.48 -13.29
CA HIS A 398 -14.15 20.67 -14.33
C HIS A 398 -14.02 21.30 -15.72
N ASP A 399 -14.24 22.62 -15.81
CA ASP A 399 -14.20 23.35 -17.07
C ASP A 399 -12.75 23.65 -17.47
N ASN A 400 -12.45 23.55 -18.77
CA ASN A 400 -11.15 23.89 -19.31
C ASN A 400 -10.79 25.36 -18.99
N PRO A 401 -9.68 25.66 -18.28
CA PRO A 401 -9.32 27.01 -17.84
C PRO A 401 -8.81 27.90 -18.99
N GLY A 402 -8.77 27.40 -20.22
CA GLY A 402 -8.30 28.08 -21.41
C GLY A 402 -6.84 27.77 -21.75
N PRO A 403 -6.40 28.13 -22.97
CA PRO A 403 -5.13 27.68 -23.54
C PRO A 403 -3.89 28.15 -22.76
N ALA A 404 -3.97 29.27 -22.04
CA ALA A 404 -2.86 29.77 -21.23
C ALA A 404 -2.67 29.00 -19.90
N LYS A 405 -3.64 28.17 -19.52
CA LYS A 405 -3.68 27.49 -18.20
C LYS A 405 -3.77 25.97 -18.31
N VAL A 406 -4.09 25.45 -19.49
CA VAL A 406 -4.34 24.02 -19.75
C VAL A 406 -3.16 23.11 -19.39
N ASN A 407 -1.93 23.60 -19.49
CA ASN A 407 -0.75 22.81 -19.12
C ASN A 407 -0.66 22.53 -17.62
N ASN A 408 -1.19 23.44 -16.79
CA ASN A 408 -1.22 23.29 -15.34
C ASN A 408 -2.61 22.87 -14.81
N TRP A 409 -3.47 22.36 -15.69
CA TRP A 409 -4.83 21.99 -15.34
C TRP A 409 -4.93 20.52 -14.94
N LEU A 410 -5.53 20.26 -13.79
CA LEU A 410 -5.95 18.94 -13.33
C LEU A 410 -7.51 18.89 -13.34
N PRO A 411 -8.12 18.18 -14.30
CA PRO A 411 -9.58 18.12 -14.42
C PRO A 411 -10.26 17.49 -13.20
N THR A 412 -11.42 17.99 -12.81
CA THR A 412 -12.29 17.41 -11.76
C THR A 412 -13.59 16.83 -12.35
N PRO A 413 -14.28 15.91 -11.66
CA PRO A 413 -15.61 15.43 -12.07
C PRO A 413 -16.62 16.57 -12.17
N SER A 414 -17.57 16.48 -13.12
CA SER A 414 -18.79 17.29 -13.05
C SER A 414 -19.76 16.72 -12.01
N ASN A 415 -20.63 17.55 -11.46
CA ASN A 415 -21.64 17.10 -10.51
C ASN A 415 -22.76 16.22 -11.08
N THR A 416 -22.76 15.96 -12.39
CA THR A 416 -23.68 15.01 -13.04
C THR A 416 -23.11 13.60 -13.17
N ALA A 417 -21.82 13.41 -12.87
CA ALA A 417 -21.23 12.08 -12.78
C ALA A 417 -21.93 11.28 -11.66
N PRO A 418 -22.37 10.03 -11.91
CA PRO A 418 -23.02 9.21 -10.89
C PRO A 418 -22.13 9.07 -9.65
N ARG A 419 -22.72 9.21 -8.46
CA ARG A 419 -22.07 8.77 -7.22
C ARG A 419 -22.09 7.25 -7.21
N ASP A 420 -21.07 6.58 -7.75
CA ASP A 420 -20.99 5.12 -7.69
C ASP A 420 -20.79 4.59 -6.26
N ALA A 421 -20.62 5.47 -5.26
CA ALA A 421 -20.78 5.15 -3.84
C ALA A 421 -22.15 4.49 -3.52
N ASP A 422 -23.19 4.72 -4.34
CA ASP A 422 -24.48 4.03 -4.20
C ASP A 422 -24.48 2.60 -4.78
N LYS A 423 -23.41 2.16 -5.46
CA LYS A 423 -23.33 0.84 -6.12
C LYS A 423 -22.26 -0.10 -5.60
N THR A 424 -21.20 0.40 -4.96
CA THR A 424 -20.06 -0.45 -4.57
C THR A 424 -20.24 -1.17 -3.23
N GLY A 425 -21.23 -0.80 -2.42
CA GLY A 425 -21.45 -1.42 -1.10
C GLY A 425 -20.28 -1.22 -0.10
N ASP A 426 -19.20 -0.57 -0.53
CA ASP A 426 -18.05 -0.22 0.27
C ASP A 426 -18.29 1.14 0.91
N THR A 427 -19.03 1.11 2.02
CA THR A 427 -19.11 2.23 2.94
C THR A 427 -17.89 2.19 3.86
N THR A 428 -16.67 2.36 3.35
CA THR A 428 -15.50 2.60 4.22
C THR A 428 -15.86 3.76 5.16
N PRO A 429 -16.14 3.56 6.46
CA PRO A 429 -16.73 4.62 7.25
C PRO A 429 -15.69 5.69 7.59
N GLY A 430 -16.08 6.96 7.54
CA GLY A 430 -15.60 7.97 8.50
C GLY A 430 -14.74 9.12 8.01
N ILE A 431 -14.69 9.44 6.71
CA ILE A 431 -14.43 10.82 6.27
C ILE A 431 -15.56 11.20 5.31
N PRO A 432 -16.27 12.33 5.50
CA PRO A 432 -17.08 12.89 4.44
C PRO A 432 -16.13 13.15 3.26
N LEU A 433 -16.15 12.31 2.24
CA LEU A 433 -15.36 12.57 1.05
C LEU A 433 -16.04 13.72 0.29
N GLY A 434 -15.24 14.67 -0.17
CA GLY A 434 -15.68 15.59 -1.20
C GLY A 434 -16.14 14.84 -2.44
N ARG A 435 -16.72 15.53 -3.42
CA ARG A 435 -17.00 14.89 -4.72
C ARG A 435 -15.71 14.53 -5.47
N PHE A 436 -14.58 15.06 -5.02
CA PHE A 436 -13.26 14.54 -5.31
C PHE A 436 -12.35 14.80 -4.12
N TYR A 437 -11.18 14.18 -4.13
CA TYR A 437 -10.06 14.54 -3.27
C TYR A 437 -8.77 14.48 -4.08
N VAL A 438 -7.71 15.10 -3.56
CA VAL A 438 -6.39 15.06 -4.19
C VAL A 438 -5.35 14.44 -3.27
N VAL A 439 -4.39 13.75 -3.86
CA VAL A 439 -3.25 13.16 -3.16
C VAL A 439 -1.98 13.73 -3.77
N LEU A 440 -1.19 14.41 -2.95
CA LEU A 440 0.17 14.78 -3.30
C LEU A 440 1.09 13.61 -2.94
N ARG A 441 1.92 13.16 -3.87
CA ARG A 441 2.94 12.14 -3.66
C ARG A 441 4.31 12.80 -3.77
N ILE A 442 5.15 12.58 -2.78
CA ILE A 442 6.51 13.12 -2.75
C ILE A 442 7.46 11.93 -2.67
N TYR A 443 8.20 11.65 -3.75
CA TYR A 443 9.11 10.51 -3.83
C TYR A 443 10.52 10.94 -3.40
N GLY A 444 11.05 10.24 -2.40
CA GLY A 444 12.29 10.60 -1.72
C GLY A 444 12.20 11.97 -1.03
N PRO A 445 11.29 12.15 -0.05
CA PRO A 445 11.25 13.40 0.72
C PRO A 445 12.60 13.66 1.40
N SER A 446 12.98 14.93 1.52
CA SER A 446 14.23 15.29 2.20
C SER A 446 14.22 14.84 3.68
N PRO A 447 15.38 14.57 4.30
CA PRO A 447 15.45 14.27 5.73
C PRO A 447 14.77 15.34 6.60
N GLU A 448 14.97 16.62 6.25
CA GLU A 448 14.29 17.74 6.92
C GLU A 448 12.76 17.67 6.79
N THR A 449 12.24 17.23 5.64
CA THR A 449 10.80 17.03 5.43
C THR A 449 10.27 15.89 6.30
N LEU A 450 11.05 14.84 6.50
CA LEU A 450 10.68 13.73 7.37
C LEU A 450 10.71 14.11 8.86
N GLU A 451 11.60 15.03 9.24
CA GLU A 451 11.76 15.49 10.63
C GLU A 451 10.76 16.59 11.01
N THR A 452 10.56 17.58 10.13
CA THR A 452 9.76 18.78 10.41
C THR A 452 8.35 18.70 9.82
N GLY A 453 8.12 17.74 8.92
CA GLY A 453 6.91 17.65 8.11
C GLY A 453 6.95 18.61 6.92
N TYR A 454 6.25 18.25 5.85
CA TYR A 454 5.92 19.18 4.77
C TYR A 454 4.42 19.44 4.77
N GLN A 455 4.06 20.71 4.81
CA GLN A 455 2.68 21.18 4.76
C GLN A 455 2.44 21.86 3.41
N PRO A 456 1.67 21.25 2.50
CA PRO A 456 1.34 21.89 1.23
C PRO A 456 0.40 23.09 1.46
N PRO A 457 0.46 24.12 0.59
CA PRO A 457 -0.51 25.20 0.59
C PRO A 457 -1.92 24.67 0.28
N GLY A 458 -2.94 25.32 0.86
CA GLY A 458 -4.32 24.87 0.71
C GLY A 458 -4.90 25.10 -0.68
N LEU A 459 -5.91 24.31 -1.03
CA LEU A 459 -6.72 24.54 -2.23
C LEU A 459 -7.58 25.78 -2.00
N VAL A 460 -7.44 26.81 -2.85
CA VAL A 460 -8.18 28.07 -2.70
C VAL A 460 -9.29 28.14 -3.73
N LEU A 461 -10.53 28.24 -3.23
CA LEU A 461 -11.73 28.48 -4.04
C LEU A 461 -11.61 29.80 -4.83
N GLN A 462 -11.80 29.72 -6.13
CA GLN A 462 -11.79 30.83 -7.08
C GLN A 462 -13.20 31.30 -7.41
N ALA A 463 -13.34 32.59 -7.75
CA ALA A 463 -14.56 33.08 -8.38
C ALA A 463 -14.67 32.49 -9.80
N ARG A 464 -15.90 32.13 -10.20
CA ARG A 464 -16.19 31.66 -11.56
C ARG A 464 -16.05 32.77 -12.59
#